data_AF-A0AAU9V7B5-F1
#
_entry.id   AF-A0AAU9V7B5-F1
#
_cell.length_a   1.000
_cell.length_b   1.000
_cell.length_c   1.000
_cell.angle_alpha   90.00
_cell.angle_beta   90.00
_cell.angle_gamma   90.00
#
_symmetry.space_group_name_H-M   'P 1'
#
loop_
_entity.id
_entity.type
_entity.pdbx_description
1 polymer ?
#
loop_
_entity_poly.entity_id
_entity_poly.type
_entity_poly.pdbx_seq_one_letter_code
_entity_poly.pdbx_strand_id
1 'polypeptide(L)'
;MPDKYENMLFNNETSYRTDYRVCEIGPTIKTVYKEKPNCLRIRPPPLKDIHTLTEWKKSHIPIDLFLRPKEIVRTNPHHIQQSFEKPIDLDLELAKKTRPRLVMTPAISMDDISSPKKRKVLVNDVYSTTAHRAMREGIPPVSSESKVSAPLSDTPAPANPITFQKLQPPYVSPEWRMESASWDGRQLRAHCEPDKEFYLTRTPKCAACDVTAALEMQKKMKKK
;
A
#
# COMPACT_ATOMS: atom_id res chain seq x y z
N MET A 1 46.72 -47.85 -58.18
CA MET A 1 45.71 -47.35 -59.12
C MET A 1 44.35 -47.70 -58.54
N PRO A 2 43.75 -46.81 -57.73
CA PRO A 2 42.42 -47.04 -57.19
C PRO A 2 41.37 -46.79 -58.30
N ASP A 3 40.28 -47.55 -58.21
CA ASP A 3 39.35 -47.84 -59.27
C ASP A 3 38.53 -46.64 -59.76
N LYS A 4 38.46 -46.50 -61.09
CA LYS A 4 37.66 -45.49 -61.82
C LYS A 4 36.15 -45.56 -61.49
N TYR A 5 35.72 -46.62 -60.80
CA TYR A 5 34.33 -46.88 -60.43
C TYR A 5 33.86 -46.17 -59.15
N GLU A 6 34.77 -45.79 -58.23
CA GLU A 6 34.36 -45.10 -56.98
C GLU A 6 33.83 -43.68 -57.25
N ASN A 7 34.35 -43.01 -58.29
CA ASN A 7 33.93 -41.67 -58.67
C ASN A 7 32.54 -41.60 -59.34
N MET A 8 31.90 -42.73 -59.64
CA MET A 8 30.55 -42.76 -60.22
C MET A 8 29.45 -42.99 -59.17
N LEU A 9 29.80 -43.49 -57.98
CA LEU A 9 28.83 -43.77 -56.91
C LEU A 9 28.72 -42.65 -55.87
N PHE A 10 29.73 -41.80 -55.75
CA PHE A 10 29.74 -40.69 -54.79
C PHE A 10 30.06 -39.36 -55.50
N ASN A 11 29.14 -38.89 -56.32
CA ASN A 11 29.13 -37.49 -56.73
C ASN A 11 28.88 -36.64 -55.49
N ASN A 12 29.91 -35.93 -55.03
CA ASN A 12 29.91 -35.08 -53.82
C ASN A 12 29.02 -33.83 -53.94
N GLU A 13 28.09 -33.78 -54.90
CA GLU A 13 27.26 -32.63 -55.21
C GLU A 13 25.90 -32.65 -54.49
N THR A 14 25.49 -33.81 -53.94
CA THR A 14 24.25 -33.93 -53.15
C THR A 14 24.52 -33.76 -51.65
N SER A 15 24.62 -32.50 -51.24
CA SER A 15 24.08 -31.84 -50.03
C SER A 15 23.72 -32.64 -48.76
N TYR A 16 24.53 -33.59 -48.26
CA TYR A 16 24.31 -34.14 -46.91
C TYR A 16 25.56 -34.45 -46.08
N ARG A 17 26.77 -34.38 -46.65
CA ARG A 17 28.01 -34.76 -45.93
C ARG A 17 28.72 -33.57 -45.26
N THR A 18 28.46 -32.35 -45.71
CA THR A 18 29.05 -31.10 -45.17
C THR A 18 28.15 -30.36 -44.19
N ASP A 19 26.85 -30.64 -44.19
CA ASP A 19 25.85 -29.86 -43.42
C ASP A 19 25.97 -30.04 -41.90
N TYR A 20 26.65 -31.10 -41.45
CA TYR A 20 26.86 -31.39 -40.03
C TYR A 20 28.22 -30.93 -39.47
N ARG A 21 29.00 -30.11 -40.20
CA ARG A 21 30.29 -29.59 -39.72
C ARG A 21 30.19 -28.35 -38.82
N VAL A 22 28.97 -27.86 -38.54
CA VAL A 22 28.73 -26.67 -37.70
C VAL A 22 29.22 -26.84 -36.25
N CYS A 23 29.50 -28.08 -35.82
CA CYS A 23 29.98 -28.42 -34.48
C CYS A 23 31.39 -29.05 -34.44
N GLU A 24 32.27 -28.79 -35.42
CA GLU A 24 33.66 -29.23 -35.31
C GLU A 24 34.34 -28.51 -34.14
N ILE A 25 34.73 -29.28 -33.11
CA ILE A 25 35.39 -28.75 -31.91
C ILE A 25 36.81 -28.34 -32.31
N GLY A 26 37.01 -27.04 -32.55
CA GLY A 26 38.34 -26.48 -32.77
C GLY A 26 39.22 -26.60 -31.52
N PRO A 27 40.56 -26.53 -31.67
CA PRO A 27 41.47 -26.55 -30.53
C PRO A 27 41.14 -25.39 -29.57
N THR A 28 41.09 -25.68 -28.27
CA THR A 28 40.76 -24.70 -27.23
C THR A 28 41.80 -23.59 -27.19
N ILE A 29 41.41 -22.37 -27.57
CA ILE A 29 42.26 -21.18 -27.45
C ILE A 29 42.42 -20.89 -25.96
N LYS A 30 43.60 -21.14 -25.42
CA LYS A 30 43.90 -20.85 -24.01
C LYS A 30 43.86 -19.33 -23.81
N THR A 31 42.87 -18.86 -23.05
CA THR A 31 42.78 -17.45 -22.67
C THR A 31 43.93 -17.10 -21.74
N VAL A 32 44.82 -16.21 -22.17
CA VAL A 32 45.87 -15.65 -21.30
C VAL A 32 45.25 -14.53 -20.47
N TYR A 33 45.40 -14.61 -19.14
CA TYR A 33 44.93 -13.57 -18.24
C TYR A 33 45.65 -12.25 -18.55
N LYS A 34 44.88 -11.22 -18.91
CA LYS A 34 45.37 -9.86 -19.02
C LYS A 34 45.03 -9.13 -17.74
N GLU A 35 46.04 -8.64 -17.03
CA GLU A 35 45.85 -7.82 -15.85
C GLU A 35 45.05 -6.57 -16.20
N LYS A 36 44.10 -6.23 -15.34
CA LYS A 36 43.28 -5.03 -15.52
C LYS A 36 44.17 -3.79 -15.33
N PRO A 37 44.05 -2.76 -16.18
CA PRO A 37 44.84 -1.54 -16.02
C PRO A 37 44.55 -0.90 -14.66
N ASN A 38 45.60 -0.46 -13.98
CA ASN A 38 45.50 0.14 -12.65
C ASN A 38 44.84 1.52 -12.76
N CYS A 39 43.73 1.75 -12.04
CA CYS A 39 43.04 3.03 -12.08
C CYS A 39 43.84 4.10 -11.34
N LEU A 40 44.40 5.09 -12.07
CA LEU A 40 45.14 6.22 -11.49
C LEU A 40 44.27 7.18 -10.65
N ARG A 41 42.94 7.07 -10.73
CA ARG A 41 41.99 7.88 -9.97
C ARG A 41 41.25 7.03 -8.95
N ILE A 42 41.14 7.54 -7.72
CA ILE A 42 40.26 6.98 -6.68
C ILE A 42 38.84 6.98 -7.24
N ARG A 43 38.25 5.79 -7.39
CA ARG A 43 36.86 5.68 -7.83
C ARG A 43 35.95 6.24 -6.72
N PRO A 44 34.95 7.07 -7.05
CA PRO A 44 33.97 7.46 -6.06
C PRO A 44 33.33 6.20 -5.46
N PRO A 45 32.93 6.23 -4.18
CA PRO A 45 32.27 5.09 -3.56
C PRO A 45 31.03 4.70 -4.37
N PRO A 46 30.74 3.40 -4.52
CA PRO A 46 29.62 2.93 -5.32
C PRO A 46 28.31 3.47 -4.76
N LEU A 47 27.44 3.98 -5.64
CA LEU A 47 26.11 4.52 -5.30
C LEU A 47 25.15 3.45 -4.74
N LYS A 48 25.51 2.17 -4.90
CA LYS A 48 24.74 0.99 -4.52
C LYS A 48 25.58 0.11 -3.60
N ASP A 49 24.96 -0.45 -2.58
CA ASP A 49 25.57 -1.50 -1.79
C ASP A 49 25.79 -2.74 -2.67
N ILE A 50 27.03 -3.23 -2.75
CA ILE A 50 27.47 -4.24 -3.74
C ILE A 50 26.78 -5.58 -3.50
N HIS A 51 26.43 -5.89 -2.24
CA HIS A 51 25.78 -7.15 -1.88
C HIS A 51 24.28 -7.16 -2.12
N THR A 52 23.63 -5.99 -2.07
CA THR A 52 22.15 -5.87 -2.12
C THR A 52 21.63 -5.14 -3.35
N LEU A 53 22.51 -4.46 -4.11
CA LEU A 53 22.18 -3.59 -5.26
C LEU A 53 21.18 -2.47 -4.93
N THR A 54 20.95 -2.16 -3.65
CA THR A 54 20.00 -1.12 -3.23
C THR A 54 20.67 0.25 -3.12
N GLU A 55 19.94 1.29 -3.52
CA GLU A 55 20.41 2.68 -3.48
C GLU A 55 20.32 3.29 -2.07
N TRP A 56 21.36 4.00 -1.68
CA TRP A 56 21.47 4.62 -0.36
C TRP A 56 20.60 5.89 -0.27
N LYS A 57 19.35 5.74 0.21
CA LYS A 57 18.56 6.67 1.05
C LYS A 57 17.09 6.22 1.08
N LYS A 58 16.67 5.60 2.19
CA LYS A 58 15.28 5.28 2.61
C LYS A 58 14.34 4.80 1.50
N SER A 59 14.19 3.47 1.37
CA SER A 59 13.26 2.79 0.45
C SER A 59 11.77 3.12 0.65
N HIS A 60 11.38 3.80 1.74
CA HIS A 60 9.98 4.08 2.05
C HIS A 60 9.76 5.58 2.18
N ILE A 61 9.42 6.19 1.05
CA ILE A 61 8.83 7.52 1.03
C ILE A 61 7.39 7.33 1.47
N PRO A 62 6.92 8.06 2.50
CA PRO A 62 5.55 7.93 2.96
C PRO A 62 4.58 8.23 1.81
N ILE A 63 3.57 7.36 1.64
CA ILE A 63 2.55 7.44 0.58
C ILE A 63 1.89 8.82 0.55
N ASP A 64 1.78 9.43 1.72
CA ASP A 64 1.33 10.79 1.97
C ASP A 64 1.97 11.82 1.03
N LEU A 65 3.27 11.71 0.75
CA LEU A 65 3.96 12.63 -0.15
C LEU A 65 3.60 12.41 -1.61
N PHE A 66 3.00 11.29 -2.00
CA PHE A 66 2.58 11.05 -3.38
C PHE A 66 1.18 11.56 -3.67
N LEU A 67 0.34 11.70 -2.64
CA LEU A 67 -1.03 12.17 -2.76
C LEU A 67 -1.08 13.70 -2.84
N ARG A 68 -1.76 14.25 -3.86
CA ARG A 68 -2.12 15.67 -3.90
C ARG A 68 -3.53 15.86 -3.37
N PRO A 69 -3.87 16.98 -2.71
CA PRO A 69 -5.24 17.24 -2.29
C PRO A 69 -6.21 17.30 -3.48
N LYS A 70 -7.48 16.93 -3.23
CA LYS A 70 -8.56 17.06 -4.22
C LYS A 70 -8.97 18.52 -4.31
N GLU A 71 -8.69 19.19 -5.44
CA GLU A 71 -9.02 20.60 -5.63
C GLU A 71 -10.53 20.87 -5.50
N ILE A 72 -11.37 19.96 -5.99
CA ILE A 72 -12.84 20.11 -6.02
C ILE A 72 -13.45 20.05 -4.62
N VAL A 73 -13.00 19.08 -3.82
CA VAL A 73 -13.55 18.85 -2.47
C VAL A 73 -12.84 19.75 -1.44
N ARG A 74 -11.70 20.36 -1.81
CA ARG A 74 -10.75 21.07 -0.92
C ARG A 74 -10.36 20.26 0.33
N THR A 75 -10.65 18.97 0.37
CA THR A 75 -10.27 18.09 1.47
C THR A 75 -8.83 17.67 1.28
N ASN A 76 -8.05 17.98 2.30
CA ASN A 76 -6.68 17.53 2.41
C ASN A 76 -6.69 16.03 2.78
N PRO A 77 -6.06 15.13 2.00
CA PRO A 77 -6.02 13.69 2.31
C PRO A 77 -5.32 13.37 3.63
N HIS A 78 -4.51 14.31 4.15
CA HIS A 78 -3.91 14.19 5.49
C HIS A 78 -4.90 14.47 6.63
N HIS A 79 -6.07 15.05 6.32
CA HIS A 79 -7.11 15.33 7.29
C HIS A 79 -8.21 14.28 7.13
N ILE A 80 -8.19 13.30 8.03
CA ILE A 80 -9.26 12.31 8.12
C ILE A 80 -10.56 13.04 8.48
N GLN A 81 -11.65 12.70 7.79
CA GLN A 81 -12.97 13.20 8.16
C GLN A 81 -13.24 12.82 9.62
N GLN A 82 -13.46 13.82 10.48
CA GLN A 82 -13.82 13.57 11.87
C GLN A 82 -15.11 12.75 11.91
N SER A 83 -15.16 11.76 12.81
CA SER A 83 -16.39 11.04 13.08
C SER A 83 -17.47 12.04 13.46
N PHE A 84 -18.65 11.91 12.85
CA PHE A 84 -19.78 12.75 13.21
C PHE A 84 -20.10 12.57 14.70
N GLU A 85 -19.83 13.58 15.51
CA GLU A 85 -20.24 13.60 16.91
C GLU A 85 -21.71 14.00 16.97
N LYS A 86 -22.52 13.17 17.63
CA LYS A 86 -23.92 13.52 17.87
C LYS A 86 -23.94 14.80 18.73
N PRO A 87 -24.69 15.85 18.35
CA PRO A 87 -24.80 17.06 19.15
C PRO A 87 -25.34 16.72 20.55
N ILE A 88 -24.90 17.51 21.54
CA ILE A 88 -25.35 17.36 22.92
C ILE A 88 -26.86 17.65 22.97
N ASP A 89 -27.62 16.69 23.44
CA ASP A 89 -29.07 16.79 23.57
C ASP A 89 -29.41 17.45 24.91
N LEU A 90 -29.77 18.74 24.87
CA LEU A 90 -30.06 19.55 26.07
C LEU A 90 -31.35 19.12 26.77
N ASP A 91 -32.33 18.63 26.00
CA ASP A 91 -33.67 18.28 26.50
C ASP A 91 -33.79 16.81 26.91
N LEU A 92 -32.68 16.08 26.92
CA LEU A 92 -32.62 14.64 27.20
C LEU A 92 -33.23 14.29 28.57
N GLU A 93 -33.06 15.14 29.58
CA GLU A 93 -33.65 14.92 30.91
C GLU A 93 -35.16 15.15 30.94
N LEU A 94 -35.66 16.15 30.21
CA LEU A 94 -37.09 16.42 30.11
C LEU A 94 -37.79 15.31 29.32
N ALA A 95 -37.20 14.91 28.18
CA ALA A 95 -37.69 13.80 27.37
C ALA A 95 -37.73 12.48 28.16
N LYS A 96 -36.76 12.23 29.06
CA LYS A 96 -36.76 11.05 29.94
C LYS A 96 -37.93 11.02 30.93
N LYS A 97 -38.43 12.18 31.37
CA LYS A 97 -39.56 12.27 32.30
C LYS A 97 -40.89 12.03 31.60
N THR A 98 -41.03 12.49 30.35
CA THR A 98 -42.29 12.46 29.61
C THR A 98 -42.48 11.18 28.79
N ARG A 99 -41.39 10.50 28.43
CA ARG A 99 -41.46 9.25 27.66
C ARG A 99 -41.95 8.07 28.51
N PRO A 100 -42.54 7.02 27.89
CA PRO A 100 -42.80 5.75 28.56
C PRO A 100 -41.54 5.13 29.17
N ARG A 101 -41.71 4.41 30.28
CA ARG A 101 -40.60 3.77 31.01
C ARG A 101 -39.84 2.80 30.11
N LEU A 102 -38.51 2.94 30.05
CA LEU A 102 -37.67 2.00 29.30
C LEU A 102 -37.35 0.81 30.17
N VAL A 103 -37.90 -0.35 29.80
CA VAL A 103 -37.59 -1.63 30.44
C VAL A 103 -36.67 -2.42 29.52
N MET A 104 -35.57 -2.94 30.06
CA MET A 104 -34.61 -3.78 29.34
C MET A 104 -34.59 -5.18 29.97
N THR A 105 -34.38 -6.20 29.15
CA THR A 105 -34.25 -7.58 29.63
C THR A 105 -32.98 -7.75 30.48
N PRO A 106 -33.04 -8.45 31.63
CA PRO A 106 -34.19 -9.09 32.25
C PRO A 106 -35.01 -8.12 33.12
N ALA A 107 -36.14 -7.60 32.62
CA ALA A 107 -37.14 -6.78 33.32
C ALA A 107 -36.61 -5.65 34.24
N ILE A 108 -35.48 -5.01 33.90
CA ILE A 108 -34.92 -3.89 34.66
C ILE A 108 -35.43 -2.58 34.04
N SER A 109 -36.05 -1.72 34.86
CA SER A 109 -36.34 -0.33 34.49
C SER A 109 -35.01 0.44 34.40
N MET A 110 -34.66 0.89 33.20
CA MET A 110 -33.44 1.67 32.98
C MET A 110 -33.54 3.06 33.61
N ASP A 111 -34.75 3.55 33.83
CA ASP A 111 -35.03 4.87 34.38
C ASP A 111 -34.82 4.95 35.88
N ASP A 112 -35.01 3.85 36.61
CA ASP A 112 -34.84 3.77 38.06
C ASP A 112 -33.35 3.83 38.48
N ILE A 113 -32.44 3.66 37.52
CA ILE A 113 -30.99 3.69 37.75
C ILE A 113 -30.52 5.15 37.72
N SER A 114 -30.25 5.72 38.90
CA SER A 114 -29.81 7.12 39.04
C SER A 114 -28.45 7.40 38.41
N SER A 115 -27.51 6.45 38.47
CA SER A 115 -26.15 6.68 37.97
C SER A 115 -26.02 6.37 36.47
N PRO A 116 -25.61 7.34 35.61
CA PRO A 116 -25.48 7.14 34.17
C PRO A 116 -24.41 6.09 33.82
N LYS A 117 -23.36 5.96 34.65
CA LYS A 117 -22.30 4.95 34.47
C LYS A 117 -22.85 3.53 34.58
N LYS A 118 -23.64 3.21 35.62
CA LYS A 118 -24.25 1.87 35.76
C LYS A 118 -25.24 1.58 34.64
N ARG A 119 -26.02 2.60 34.22
CA ARG A 119 -26.92 2.50 33.07
C ARG A 119 -26.16 2.10 31.80
N LYS A 120 -25.03 2.74 31.51
CA LYS A 120 -24.18 2.42 30.36
C LYS A 120 -23.59 1.01 30.44
N VAL A 121 -23.14 0.58 31.62
CA VAL A 121 -22.61 -0.78 31.83
C VAL A 121 -23.67 -1.83 31.54
N LEU A 122 -24.88 -1.66 32.08
CA LEU A 122 -26.00 -2.58 31.84
C LEU A 122 -26.40 -2.64 30.37
N VAL A 123 -26.54 -1.49 29.70
CA VAL A 123 -26.82 -1.44 28.26
C VAL A 123 -25.74 -2.19 27.48
N ASN A 124 -24.47 -1.94 27.79
CA ASN A 124 -23.37 -2.60 27.11
C ASN A 124 -23.33 -4.11 27.36
N ASP A 125 -23.68 -4.57 28.56
CA ASP A 125 -23.70 -5.99 28.90
C ASP A 125 -24.82 -6.71 28.15
N VAL A 126 -26.04 -6.17 28.19
CA VAL A 126 -27.22 -6.79 27.58
C VAL A 126 -27.18 -6.78 26.05
N TYR A 127 -26.64 -5.72 25.45
CA TYR A 127 -26.48 -5.65 23.98
C TYR A 127 -25.10 -6.13 23.50
N SER A 128 -24.24 -6.64 24.39
CA SER A 128 -23.02 -7.32 23.94
C SER A 128 -23.37 -8.71 23.45
N THR A 129 -22.90 -9.05 22.25
CA THR A 129 -23.01 -10.41 21.74
C THR A 129 -22.12 -11.34 22.56
N THR A 130 -22.49 -12.63 22.64
CA THR A 130 -21.65 -13.66 23.25
C THR A 130 -20.24 -13.66 22.68
N ALA A 131 -20.07 -13.41 21.38
CA ALA A 131 -18.78 -13.25 20.73
C ALA A 131 -17.99 -12.03 21.23
N HIS A 132 -18.63 -10.86 21.38
CA HIS A 132 -17.98 -9.66 21.88
C HIS A 132 -17.60 -9.79 23.36
N ARG A 133 -18.45 -10.47 24.15
CA ARG A 133 -18.18 -10.81 25.53
C ARG A 133 -17.00 -11.78 25.63
N ALA A 134 -16.98 -12.84 24.81
CA ALA A 134 -15.89 -13.79 24.72
C ALA A 134 -14.59 -13.15 24.21
N MET A 135 -14.62 -12.13 23.34
CA MET A 135 -13.41 -11.38 22.99
C MET A 135 -12.91 -10.52 24.14
N ARG A 136 -13.80 -9.86 24.88
CA ARG A 136 -13.41 -9.06 26.06
C ARG A 136 -12.85 -9.94 27.19
N GLU A 137 -13.47 -11.09 27.42
CA GLU A 137 -13.10 -12.05 28.48
C GLU A 137 -11.97 -12.99 28.04
N GLY A 138 -11.89 -13.31 26.75
CA GLY A 138 -10.92 -14.23 26.13
C GLY A 138 -9.70 -13.54 25.51
N ILE A 139 -9.57 -12.22 25.63
CA ILE A 139 -8.26 -11.56 25.62
C ILE A 139 -7.80 -11.58 27.07
N PRO A 140 -7.01 -12.60 27.49
CA PRO A 140 -6.32 -12.50 28.77
C PRO A 140 -5.48 -11.21 28.75
N PRO A 141 -5.34 -10.49 29.88
CA PRO A 141 -4.27 -9.52 29.99
C PRO A 141 -2.99 -10.23 29.57
N VAL A 142 -2.20 -9.58 28.71
CA VAL A 142 -1.00 -10.13 28.06
C VAL A 142 -0.07 -10.78 29.09
N SER A 143 -0.30 -12.05 29.40
CA SER A 143 0.54 -12.90 30.24
C SER A 143 0.06 -14.36 30.17
N SER A 144 0.91 -15.19 29.59
CA SER A 144 1.10 -16.64 29.84
C SER A 144 -0.06 -17.63 29.62
N GLU A 145 0.18 -18.51 28.65
CA GLU A 145 0.03 -19.97 28.80
C GLU A 145 -1.38 -20.57 28.86
N SER A 146 -2.05 -20.62 27.70
CA SER A 146 -2.79 -21.83 27.30
C SER A 146 -3.20 -21.75 25.84
N LYS A 147 -2.42 -22.39 24.95
CA LYS A 147 -2.88 -22.73 23.60
C LYS A 147 -3.82 -23.94 23.70
N VAL A 148 -4.97 -23.79 24.34
CA VAL A 148 -6.04 -24.79 24.25
C VAL A 148 -6.87 -24.44 23.03
N SER A 149 -6.38 -24.83 21.85
CA SER A 149 -7.22 -24.89 20.66
C SER A 149 -8.02 -26.18 20.75
N ALA A 150 -9.35 -26.07 20.77
CA ALA A 150 -10.18 -27.24 20.56
C ALA A 150 -9.80 -27.87 19.20
N PRO A 151 -9.81 -29.22 19.08
CA PRO A 151 -9.61 -29.85 17.78
C PRO A 151 -10.71 -29.37 16.83
N LEU A 152 -10.31 -28.73 15.73
CA LEU A 152 -11.22 -28.38 14.64
C LEU A 152 -11.80 -29.69 14.09
N SER A 153 -13.10 -29.73 13.81
CA SER A 153 -13.69 -30.88 13.13
C SER A 153 -13.11 -31.00 11.72
N ASP A 154 -12.72 -32.20 11.29
CA ASP A 154 -12.23 -32.47 9.93
C ASP A 154 -13.28 -32.13 8.85
N THR A 155 -14.55 -32.03 9.24
CA THR A 155 -15.64 -31.63 8.36
C THR A 155 -15.81 -30.11 8.34
N PRO A 156 -15.70 -29.45 7.17
CA PRO A 156 -16.07 -28.05 7.06
C PRO A 156 -17.57 -27.92 7.33
N ALA A 157 -17.96 -26.93 8.13
CA ALA A 157 -19.36 -26.61 8.34
C ALA A 157 -20.04 -26.32 6.99
N PRO A 158 -21.32 -26.73 6.78
CA PRO A 158 -22.04 -26.44 5.56
C PRO A 158 -22.12 -24.92 5.33
N ALA A 159 -21.82 -24.49 4.11
CA ALA A 159 -21.90 -23.08 3.74
C ALA A 159 -23.34 -22.59 3.88
N ASN A 160 -23.55 -21.56 4.71
CA ASN A 160 -24.84 -20.88 4.83
C ASN A 160 -24.74 -19.53 4.10
N PRO A 161 -25.06 -19.46 2.79
CA PRO A 161 -24.87 -18.25 2.01
C PRO A 161 -25.87 -17.17 2.43
N ILE A 162 -25.41 -16.20 3.21
CA ILE A 162 -26.17 -15.00 3.51
C ILE A 162 -26.08 -14.06 2.31
N THR A 163 -27.22 -13.74 1.70
CA THR A 163 -27.29 -12.77 0.61
C THR A 163 -27.42 -11.37 1.19
N PHE A 164 -26.32 -10.62 1.17
CA PHE A 164 -26.38 -9.20 1.50
C PHE A 164 -26.92 -8.41 0.31
N GLN A 165 -27.84 -7.48 0.57
CA GLN A 165 -28.25 -6.52 -0.45
C GLN A 165 -27.02 -5.69 -0.85
N LYS A 166 -26.80 -5.51 -2.16
CA LYS A 166 -25.73 -4.64 -2.65
C LYS A 166 -25.99 -3.23 -2.13
N LEU A 167 -25.09 -2.73 -1.27
CA LEU A 167 -25.09 -1.35 -0.82
C LEU A 167 -25.09 -0.44 -2.05
N GLN A 168 -26.16 0.33 -2.22
CA GLN A 168 -26.18 1.36 -3.25
C GLN A 168 -25.38 2.55 -2.74
N PRO A 169 -24.31 2.97 -3.44
CA PRO A 169 -23.58 4.16 -3.06
C PRO A 169 -24.51 5.38 -3.18
N PRO A 170 -24.30 6.43 -2.36
CA PRO A 170 -25.06 7.66 -2.49
C PRO A 170 -24.95 8.23 -3.91
N TYR A 171 -26.00 8.91 -4.37
CA TYR A 171 -25.97 9.56 -5.67
C TYR A 171 -24.87 10.62 -5.69
N VAL A 172 -23.98 10.49 -6.67
CA VAL A 172 -22.89 11.44 -6.96
C VAL A 172 -23.11 11.84 -8.41
N SER A 173 -23.12 13.15 -8.69
CA SER A 173 -23.33 13.66 -10.04
C SER A 173 -22.30 13.07 -11.02
N PRO A 174 -22.68 12.80 -12.29
CA PRO A 174 -21.76 12.25 -13.28
C PRO A 174 -20.51 13.11 -13.49
N GLU A 175 -20.66 14.44 -13.43
CA GLU A 175 -19.56 15.40 -13.54
C GLU A 175 -18.50 15.16 -12.47
N TRP A 176 -18.92 14.98 -11.21
CA TRP A 176 -17.99 14.74 -10.10
C TRP A 176 -17.31 13.38 -10.19
N ARG A 177 -17.97 12.37 -10.80
CA ARG A 177 -17.35 11.06 -11.06
C ARG A 177 -16.24 11.19 -12.10
N MET A 178 -16.51 11.92 -13.18
CA MET A 178 -15.53 12.16 -14.25
C MET A 178 -14.34 12.97 -13.73
N GLU A 179 -14.61 14.03 -12.98
CA GLU A 179 -13.57 14.85 -12.36
C GLU A 179 -12.76 14.06 -11.33
N SER A 180 -13.41 13.29 -10.47
CA SER A 180 -12.73 12.43 -9.48
C SER A 180 -11.86 11.37 -10.15
N ALA A 181 -12.36 10.72 -11.20
CA ALA A 181 -11.59 9.74 -11.96
C ALA A 181 -10.40 10.40 -12.67
N SER A 182 -10.59 11.59 -13.24
CA SER A 182 -9.51 12.35 -13.88
C SER A 182 -8.44 12.79 -12.88
N TRP A 183 -8.84 13.23 -11.69
CA TRP A 183 -7.93 13.59 -10.59
C TRP A 183 -7.17 12.36 -10.09
N ASP A 184 -7.86 11.23 -9.94
CA ASP A 184 -7.30 9.98 -9.41
C ASP A 184 -6.30 9.38 -10.41
N GLY A 185 -6.58 9.46 -11.72
CA GLY A 185 -5.68 9.05 -12.78
C GLY A 185 -4.42 9.93 -12.92
N ARG A 186 -4.47 11.18 -12.44
CA ARG A 186 -3.30 12.09 -12.38
C ARG A 186 -2.43 11.86 -11.13
N GLN A 187 -2.88 11.06 -10.16
CA GLN A 187 -2.06 10.73 -9.00
C GLN A 187 -0.93 9.78 -9.39
N LEU A 188 0.28 10.09 -8.95
CA LEU A 188 1.43 9.19 -9.09
C LEU A 188 1.27 8.04 -8.09
N ARG A 189 0.78 6.88 -8.55
CA ARG A 189 0.60 5.68 -7.70
C ARG A 189 1.74 4.67 -7.79
N ALA A 190 2.70 4.91 -8.67
CA ALA A 190 3.82 4.02 -8.89
C ALA A 190 4.93 4.25 -7.86
N HIS A 191 5.64 3.18 -7.53
CA HIS A 191 6.90 3.15 -6.77
C HIS A 191 8.06 3.77 -7.59
N CYS A 192 7.78 4.81 -8.39
CA CYS A 192 8.78 5.49 -9.20
C CYS A 192 9.76 6.21 -8.29
N GLU A 193 11.04 6.11 -8.63
CA GLU A 193 12.10 6.83 -7.96
C GLU A 193 11.75 8.32 -7.90
N PRO A 194 11.73 8.93 -6.71
CA PRO A 194 11.38 10.33 -6.56
C PRO A 194 12.44 11.21 -7.23
N ASP A 195 12.09 11.82 -8.36
CA ASP A 195 13.01 12.74 -9.03
C ASP A 195 13.30 14.00 -8.20
N LYS A 196 14.38 14.71 -8.53
CA LYS A 196 14.73 16.00 -7.89
C LYS A 196 13.56 16.99 -7.90
N GLU A 197 12.76 17.00 -8.98
CA GLU A 197 11.59 17.85 -9.13
C GLU A 197 10.44 17.47 -8.19
N PHE A 198 10.27 16.17 -7.88
CA PHE A 198 9.30 15.69 -6.89
C PHE A 198 9.55 16.32 -5.51
N TYR A 199 10.82 16.39 -5.10
CA TYR A 199 11.17 17.01 -3.83
C TYR A 199 11.00 18.54 -3.87
N LEU A 200 11.47 19.20 -4.93
CA LEU A 200 11.39 20.67 -5.04
C LEU A 200 9.95 21.20 -5.07
N THR A 201 9.01 20.42 -5.61
CA THR A 201 7.59 20.81 -5.65
C THR A 201 6.87 20.65 -4.32
N ARG A 202 7.37 19.80 -3.42
CA ARG A 202 6.70 19.41 -2.17
C ARG A 202 7.46 19.82 -0.91
N THR A 203 8.71 20.26 -1.03
CA THR A 203 9.40 20.88 0.09
C THR A 203 8.62 22.11 0.53
N PRO A 204 8.23 22.21 1.81
CA PRO A 204 7.61 23.42 2.32
C PRO A 204 8.56 24.59 2.05
N LYS A 205 8.03 25.71 1.54
CA LYS A 205 8.82 26.93 1.35
C LYS A 205 9.44 27.29 2.68
N CYS A 206 10.74 27.09 2.78
CA CYS A 206 11.47 27.45 3.96
C CYS A 206 11.55 28.98 4.01
N ALA A 207 11.48 29.61 5.18
CA ALA A 207 11.55 31.08 5.27
C ALA A 207 12.83 31.62 4.61
N ALA A 208 13.94 30.89 4.69
CA ALA A 208 15.18 31.21 3.99
C ALA A 208 15.05 31.12 2.45
N CYS A 209 14.23 30.20 1.94
CA CYS A 209 13.95 29.99 0.53
C CYS A 209 13.13 31.15 -0.05
N ASP A 210 12.19 31.70 0.73
CA ASP A 210 11.42 32.88 0.33
C ASP A 210 12.30 34.13 0.30
N VAL A 211 13.21 34.28 1.28
CA VAL A 211 14.18 35.39 1.32
C VAL A 211 15.17 35.33 0.16
N THR A 212 15.71 34.14 -0.17
CA THR A 212 16.64 34.00 -1.31
C THR A 212 15.94 34.25 -2.65
N ALA A 213 14.72 33.75 -2.83
CA ALA A 213 13.91 34.02 -4.01
C ALA A 213 13.61 35.53 -4.18
N ALA A 214 13.29 36.23 -3.08
CA ALA A 214 13.09 37.68 -3.10
C ALA A 214 14.37 38.45 -3.52
N LEU A 215 15.53 38.05 -2.99
CA LEU A 215 16.82 38.65 -3.35
C LEU A 215 17.19 38.41 -4.83
N GLU A 216 16.92 37.23 -5.36
CA GLU A 216 17.13 36.93 -6.78
C GLU A 216 16.20 37.73 -7.70
N MET A 217 14.93 37.91 -7.31
CA MET A 217 14.01 38.78 -8.05
C MET A 217 14.51 40.23 -8.08
N GLN A 218 14.97 40.77 -6.95
CA GLN A 218 15.56 42.11 -6.90
C GLN A 218 16.81 42.24 -7.77
N LYS A 219 17.69 41.22 -7.77
CA LYS A 219 18.88 41.20 -8.63
C LYS A 219 18.52 41.16 -10.12
N LYS A 220 17.45 40.44 -10.50
CA LYS A 220 16.95 40.40 -11.89
C LYS A 220 16.33 41.74 -12.30
N MET A 221 15.59 42.40 -11.41
CA MET A 221 15.03 43.73 -11.70
C MET A 221 16.11 44.81 -11.86
N LYS A 222 17.23 44.73 -11.13
CA LYS A 222 18.36 45.66 -11.27
C LYS A 222 19.24 45.43 -12.50
N LYS A 223 19.11 44.28 -13.16
CA LYS A 223 19.87 43.91 -14.38
C LYS A 223 19.12 44.24 -15.68
N LYS A 224 17.86 44.66 -15.59
CA LYS A 224 17.13 45.32 -16.68
C LYS A 224 17.32 46.82 -16.56
#